data_AF-A0A1F8XVX7-F1
#
_entry.id   AF-A0A1F8XVX7-F1
#
_cell.length_a   1.000
_cell.length_b   1.000
_cell.length_c   1.000
_cell.angle_alpha   90.00
_cell.angle_beta   90.00
_cell.angle_gamma   90.00
#
_symmetry.space_group_name_H-M   'P 1'
#
loop_
_entity.id
_entity.type
_entity.pdbx_description
1 polymer ?
#
loop_
_entity_poly.entity_id
_entity_poly.type
_entity_poly.pdbx_seq_one_letter_code
_entity_poly.pdbx_strand_id
1 'polypeptide(L)'
;MADRNEKTKRLLRFAGHAARAALLFAALSGLFTLWAWTSRKDLIARLDNKLYSLYVNRYTSRLDRASSLLSSGNADGAKKELEALASVLASVDKEETLAFAYGRALGLLLSISRDGRDWTGALAYAKALVDLEPNDFSCWLDYAEALDRNGMRGDAVKAYYRAHSIAPQSLSAARSLAYTLSDENRDAEAREVLSGYIDANRAAQVYAYHAVSGEDFSKSRVGAATAVITGRRQTFRPPVARAGIERMRIDFRGLIDMEVEIYSISIITPDATFVLPAETLDLATFGLKPTGVNRYELAGKGDMRLGFTMPAELQTASILAVSVEAVFTPKPPPDLSGFIRGS
;
A
#
# COMPACT_ATOMS: atom_id res chain seq x y z
N MET A 1 -85.56 -9.92 7.13
CA MET A 1 -84.52 -9.41 6.21
C MET A 1 -83.85 -8.10 6.67
N ALA A 2 -84.48 -7.26 7.51
CA ALA A 2 -83.89 -5.99 7.99
C ALA A 2 -82.65 -6.17 8.89
N ASP A 3 -82.63 -7.16 9.79
CA ASP A 3 -81.57 -7.36 10.79
C ASP A 3 -80.21 -7.78 10.20
N ARG A 4 -80.22 -8.52 9.08
CA ARG A 4 -79.00 -8.92 8.35
C ARG A 4 -78.30 -7.72 7.70
N ASN A 5 -79.08 -6.74 7.25
CA ASN A 5 -78.57 -5.52 6.62
C ASN A 5 -77.91 -4.60 7.66
N GLU A 6 -78.40 -4.62 8.90
CA GLU A 6 -77.84 -3.81 9.97
C GLU A 6 -76.50 -4.33 10.51
N LYS A 7 -76.33 -5.66 10.63
CA LYS A 7 -75.03 -6.27 10.99
C LYS A 7 -73.95 -5.98 9.94
N THR A 8 -74.28 -6.10 8.66
CA THR A 8 -73.34 -5.78 7.55
C THR A 8 -72.96 -4.29 7.54
N LYS A 9 -73.92 -3.40 7.78
CA LYS A 9 -73.65 -1.95 7.95
C LYS A 9 -72.80 -1.63 9.18
N ARG A 10 -72.90 -2.41 10.26
CA ARG A 10 -72.02 -2.26 11.44
C ARG A 10 -70.60 -2.72 11.16
N LEU A 11 -70.42 -3.84 10.46
CA LEU A 11 -69.10 -4.36 10.05
C LEU A 11 -68.37 -3.43 9.06
N LEU A 12 -69.06 -2.89 8.05
CA LEU A 12 -68.49 -1.91 7.12
C LEU A 12 -68.05 -0.63 7.84
N ARG A 13 -68.85 -0.16 8.80
CA ARG A 13 -68.46 0.98 9.66
C ARG A 13 -67.21 0.65 10.47
N PHE A 14 -67.17 -0.51 11.13
CA PHE A 14 -66.00 -0.92 11.92
C PHE A 14 -64.73 -1.02 11.06
N ALA A 15 -64.80 -1.65 9.89
CA ALA A 15 -63.69 -1.73 8.94
C ALA A 15 -63.22 -0.33 8.49
N GLY A 16 -64.15 0.61 8.25
CA GLY A 16 -63.83 2.00 7.95
C GLY A 16 -63.13 2.74 9.10
N HIS A 17 -63.52 2.49 10.36
CA HIS A 17 -62.84 3.06 11.53
C HIS A 17 -61.44 2.45 11.71
N ALA A 18 -61.29 1.13 11.50
CA ALA A 18 -60.01 0.45 11.56
C ALA A 18 -59.04 0.97 10.47
N ALA A 19 -59.50 1.14 9.24
CA ALA A 19 -58.70 1.71 8.15
C ALA A 19 -58.26 3.16 8.45
N ARG A 20 -59.16 4.00 9.01
CA ARG A 20 -58.82 5.36 9.45
C ARG A 20 -57.81 5.37 10.59
N ALA A 21 -57.96 4.47 11.56
CA ALA A 21 -57.01 4.32 12.65
C ALA A 21 -55.62 3.90 12.15
N ALA A 22 -55.55 2.97 11.18
CA ALA A 22 -54.30 2.55 10.56
C ALA A 22 -53.62 3.71 9.79
N LEU A 23 -54.39 4.49 9.02
CA LEU A 23 -53.87 5.66 8.31
C LEU A 23 -53.38 6.75 9.28
N LEU A 24 -54.11 7.00 10.36
CA LEU A 24 -53.69 7.94 11.42
C LEU A 24 -52.41 7.46 12.11
N PHE A 25 -52.30 6.16 12.41
CA PHE A 25 -51.10 5.60 13.00
C PHE A 25 -49.88 5.74 12.06
N ALA A 26 -50.06 5.47 10.76
CA ALA A 26 -49.00 5.68 9.76
C ALA A 26 -48.59 7.16 9.67
N ALA A 27 -49.57 8.08 9.66
CA ALA A 27 -49.31 9.52 9.64
C ALA A 27 -48.58 10.00 10.91
N LEU A 28 -48.99 9.51 12.09
CA LEU A 28 -48.34 9.81 13.36
C LEU A 28 -46.92 9.24 13.42
N SER A 29 -46.70 8.02 12.90
CA SER A 29 -45.36 7.44 12.76
C SER A 29 -44.49 8.30 11.84
N GLY A 30 -45.02 8.77 10.71
CA GLY A 30 -44.31 9.67 9.80
C GLY A 30 -43.93 11.00 10.45
N LEU A 31 -44.88 11.64 11.15
CA LEU A 31 -44.65 12.86 11.92
C LEU A 31 -43.62 12.65 13.04
N PHE A 32 -43.66 11.50 13.72
CA PHE A 32 -42.70 11.15 14.75
C PHE A 32 -41.29 10.95 14.18
N THR A 33 -41.15 10.25 13.05
CA THR A 33 -39.86 10.11 12.35
C THR A 33 -39.31 11.47 11.95
N LEU A 34 -40.16 12.35 11.40
CA LEU A 34 -39.75 13.69 10.98
C LEU A 34 -39.34 14.56 12.17
N TRP A 35 -40.11 14.53 13.26
CA TRP A 35 -39.77 15.20 14.52
C TRP A 35 -38.47 14.66 15.13
N ALA A 36 -38.28 13.34 15.17
CA ALA A 36 -37.05 12.73 15.66
C ALA A 36 -35.85 13.19 14.81
N TRP A 37 -36.01 13.26 13.48
CA TRP A 37 -34.96 13.69 12.56
C TRP A 37 -34.59 15.17 12.71
N THR A 38 -35.56 16.03 13.03
CA THR A 38 -35.30 17.46 13.24
C THR A 38 -34.81 17.79 14.65
N SER A 39 -35.35 17.13 15.67
CA SER A 39 -35.17 17.52 17.08
C SER A 39 -34.16 16.67 17.85
N ARG A 40 -33.75 15.51 17.31
CA ARG A 40 -32.83 14.56 17.99
C ARG A 40 -31.72 14.07 17.05
N LYS A 41 -31.11 14.98 16.29
CA LYS A 41 -30.01 14.69 15.35
C LYS A 41 -28.87 13.88 15.99
N ASP A 42 -28.48 14.21 17.22
CA ASP A 42 -27.43 13.49 17.95
C ASP A 42 -27.80 12.04 18.29
N LEU A 43 -29.08 11.79 18.61
CA LEU A 43 -29.55 10.43 18.90
C LEU A 43 -29.52 9.58 17.63
N ILE A 44 -29.94 10.14 16.50
CA ILE A 44 -29.91 9.46 15.20
C ILE A 44 -28.48 9.20 14.77
N ALA A 45 -27.59 10.20 14.85
CA ALA A 45 -26.17 10.00 14.55
C ALA A 45 -25.53 8.92 15.43
N ARG A 46 -25.89 8.83 16.72
CA ARG A 46 -25.42 7.74 17.60
C ARG A 46 -25.98 6.38 17.21
N LEU A 47 -27.25 6.30 16.81
CA LEU A 47 -27.87 5.06 16.36
C LEU A 47 -27.28 4.59 15.03
N ASP A 48 -27.10 5.51 14.08
CA ASP A 48 -26.47 5.24 12.79
C ASP A 48 -25.03 4.74 12.99
N ASN A 49 -24.23 5.44 13.81
CA ASN A 49 -22.88 4.99 14.16
C ASN A 49 -22.87 3.62 14.84
N LYS A 50 -23.86 3.33 15.69
CA LYS A 50 -23.97 2.03 16.37
C LYS A 50 -24.37 0.92 15.41
N LEU A 51 -25.31 1.18 14.51
CA LEU A 51 -25.73 0.24 13.47
C LEU A 51 -24.57 -0.03 12.49
N TYR A 52 -23.89 1.03 12.05
CA TYR A 52 -22.72 0.95 11.20
C TYR A 52 -21.58 0.17 11.84
N SER A 53 -21.24 0.47 13.10
CA SER A 53 -20.19 -0.28 13.82
C SER A 53 -20.58 -1.74 14.05
N LEU A 54 -21.83 -2.07 14.38
CA LEU A 54 -22.29 -3.46 14.48
C LEU A 54 -22.19 -4.19 13.13
N TYR A 55 -22.52 -3.50 12.04
CA TYR A 55 -22.43 -4.01 10.68
C TYR A 55 -20.97 -4.32 10.30
N VAL A 56 -20.06 -3.35 10.45
CA VAL A 56 -18.62 -3.55 10.19
C VAL A 56 -18.02 -4.60 11.12
N ASN A 57 -18.32 -4.56 12.42
CA ASN A 57 -17.78 -5.49 13.43
C ASN A 57 -18.13 -6.94 13.13
N ARG A 58 -19.30 -7.19 12.54
CA ARG A 58 -19.71 -8.54 12.11
C ARG A 58 -18.73 -9.12 11.10
N TYR A 59 -18.25 -8.33 10.14
CA TYR A 59 -17.34 -8.81 9.10
C TYR A 59 -15.89 -8.85 9.59
N THR A 60 -15.44 -7.85 10.35
CA THR A 60 -14.09 -7.85 10.92
C THR A 60 -13.89 -9.00 11.91
N SER A 61 -14.90 -9.33 12.72
CA SER A 61 -14.83 -10.50 13.61
C SER A 61 -14.68 -11.83 12.86
N ARG A 62 -15.20 -11.92 11.62
CA ARG A 62 -15.00 -13.11 10.76
C ARG A 62 -13.59 -13.16 10.20
N LEU A 63 -13.01 -12.01 9.83
CA LEU A 63 -11.59 -11.91 9.46
C LEU A 63 -10.66 -12.29 10.61
N ASP A 64 -10.96 -11.84 11.83
CA ASP A 64 -10.16 -12.17 13.02
C ASP A 64 -10.22 -13.67 13.32
N ARG A 65 -11.40 -14.28 13.17
CA ARG A 65 -11.57 -15.73 13.28
C ARG A 65 -10.74 -16.47 12.24
N ALA A 66 -10.80 -16.07 10.98
CA ALA A 66 -9.98 -16.66 9.91
C ALA A 66 -8.48 -16.51 10.21
N SER A 67 -8.05 -15.36 10.72
CA SER A 67 -6.66 -15.10 11.10
C SER A 67 -6.20 -15.98 12.27
N SER A 68 -7.08 -16.23 13.24
CA SER A 68 -6.83 -17.17 14.34
C SER A 68 -6.72 -18.63 13.84
N LEU A 69 -7.55 -19.01 12.87
CA LEU A 69 -7.46 -20.31 12.21
C LEU A 69 -6.13 -20.49 11.46
N LEU A 70 -5.67 -19.45 10.74
CA LEU A 70 -4.36 -19.46 10.09
C LEU A 70 -3.21 -19.59 11.11
N SER A 71 -3.26 -18.81 12.19
CA SER A 71 -2.26 -18.86 13.26
C SER A 71 -2.19 -20.21 13.97
N SER A 72 -3.30 -20.97 13.98
CA SER A 72 -3.36 -22.32 14.54
C SER A 72 -3.05 -23.43 13.52
N GLY A 73 -2.64 -23.06 12.30
CA GLY A 73 -2.29 -23.99 11.22
C GLY A 73 -3.49 -24.60 10.48
N ASN A 74 -4.72 -24.17 10.80
CA ASN A 74 -5.94 -24.65 10.15
C ASN A 74 -6.28 -23.81 8.91
N ALA A 75 -5.48 -23.98 7.85
CA ALA A 75 -5.64 -23.26 6.58
C ALA A 75 -6.97 -23.58 5.89
N ASP A 76 -7.42 -24.83 5.90
CA ASP A 76 -8.69 -25.23 5.28
C ASP A 76 -9.90 -24.58 5.97
N GLY A 77 -9.89 -24.56 7.31
CA GLY A 77 -10.93 -23.89 8.09
C GLY A 77 -10.94 -22.38 7.83
N ALA A 78 -9.76 -21.76 7.75
CA ALA A 78 -9.63 -20.35 7.41
C ALA A 78 -10.15 -20.06 5.99
N LYS A 79 -9.77 -20.87 5.00
CA LYS A 79 -10.22 -20.75 3.61
C LYS A 79 -11.74 -20.79 3.52
N LYS A 80 -12.38 -21.77 4.17
CA LYS A 80 -13.85 -21.89 4.18
C LYS A 80 -14.54 -20.67 4.80
N GLU A 81 -14.03 -20.16 5.91
CA GLU A 81 -14.58 -18.96 6.56
C GLU A 81 -14.45 -17.72 5.67
N LEU A 82 -13.28 -17.57 5.02
CA LEU A 82 -12.99 -16.46 4.12
C LEU A 82 -13.80 -16.54 2.82
N GLU A 83 -14.01 -17.71 2.23
CA GLU A 83 -14.86 -17.89 1.05
C GLU A 83 -16.32 -17.51 1.35
N ALA A 84 -16.83 -17.96 2.49
CA ALA A 84 -18.17 -17.60 2.95
C ALA A 84 -18.28 -16.10 3.29
N LEU A 85 -17.20 -15.46 3.72
CA LEU A 85 -17.15 -14.02 3.94
C LEU A 85 -17.12 -13.25 2.61
N ALA A 86 -16.23 -13.65 1.69
CA ALA A 86 -16.07 -13.05 0.38
C ALA A 86 -17.36 -13.16 -0.46
N SER A 87 -18.05 -14.30 -0.41
CA SER A 87 -19.34 -14.47 -1.09
C SER A 87 -20.40 -13.49 -0.60
N VAL A 88 -20.47 -13.22 0.71
CA VAL A 88 -21.40 -12.23 1.26
C VAL A 88 -20.99 -10.83 0.81
N LEU A 89 -19.71 -10.49 0.96
CA LEU A 89 -19.20 -9.15 0.66
C LEU A 89 -19.22 -8.81 -0.84
N ALA A 90 -19.11 -9.80 -1.73
CA ALA A 90 -19.20 -9.60 -3.17
C ALA A 90 -20.57 -9.06 -3.63
N SER A 91 -21.63 -9.31 -2.87
CA SER A 91 -23.00 -8.88 -3.16
C SER A 91 -23.41 -7.55 -2.51
N VAL A 92 -22.58 -7.04 -1.59
CA VAL A 92 -22.84 -5.81 -0.87
C VAL A 92 -22.32 -4.64 -1.71
N ASP A 93 -23.14 -3.59 -1.87
CA ASP A 93 -22.67 -2.34 -2.48
C ASP A 93 -21.42 -1.87 -1.74
N LYS A 94 -20.34 -1.70 -2.50
CA LYS A 94 -18.98 -1.54 -1.98
C LYS A 94 -18.80 -0.16 -1.34
N GLU A 95 -19.40 0.05 -0.16
CA GLU A 95 -19.02 1.14 0.72
C GLU A 95 -17.52 1.00 1.03
N GLU A 96 -16.81 2.14 1.06
CA GLU A 96 -15.35 2.23 1.15
C GLU A 96 -14.75 1.36 2.27
N THR A 97 -15.48 1.21 3.39
CA THR A 97 -15.03 0.40 4.54
C THR A 97 -15.18 -1.11 4.33
N LEU A 98 -16.21 -1.58 3.64
CA LEU A 98 -16.38 -3.02 3.36
C LEU A 98 -15.57 -3.47 2.15
N ALA A 99 -15.28 -2.58 1.20
CA ALA A 99 -14.33 -2.83 0.13
C ALA A 99 -12.97 -3.27 0.69
N PHE A 100 -12.49 -2.60 1.74
CA PHE A 100 -11.26 -2.98 2.44
C PHE A 100 -11.35 -4.39 3.07
N ALA A 101 -12.45 -4.70 3.75
CA ALA A 101 -12.65 -6.03 4.34
C ALA A 101 -12.71 -7.15 3.28
N TYR A 102 -13.35 -6.85 2.15
CA TYR A 102 -13.44 -7.76 1.00
C TYR A 102 -12.07 -7.99 0.35
N GLY A 103 -11.33 -6.92 0.06
CA GLY A 103 -9.97 -6.99 -0.46
C GLY A 103 -9.04 -7.78 0.45
N ARG A 104 -9.12 -7.57 1.77
CA ARG A 104 -8.37 -8.36 2.75
C ARG A 104 -8.75 -9.85 2.72
N ALA A 105 -10.03 -10.17 2.62
CA ALA A 105 -10.47 -11.57 2.53
C ALA A 105 -9.91 -12.24 1.26
N LEU A 106 -10.01 -11.56 0.11
CA LEU A 106 -9.49 -12.03 -1.17
C LEU A 106 -7.96 -12.21 -1.13
N GLY A 107 -7.22 -11.27 -0.54
CA GLY A 107 -5.76 -11.37 -0.40
C GLY A 107 -5.32 -12.56 0.45
N LEU A 108 -6.03 -12.85 1.54
CA LEU A 108 -5.77 -14.04 2.35
C LEU A 108 -6.11 -15.33 1.60
N LEU A 109 -7.24 -15.37 0.89
CA LEU A 109 -7.64 -16.51 0.05
C LEU A 109 -6.63 -16.78 -1.05
N LEU A 110 -6.13 -15.74 -1.69
CA LEU A 110 -5.05 -15.81 -2.66
C LEU A 110 -3.80 -16.45 -2.03
N SER A 111 -3.35 -15.94 -0.88
CA SER A 111 -2.18 -16.48 -0.16
C SER A 111 -2.34 -17.97 0.15
N ILE A 112 -3.48 -18.36 0.75
CA ILE A 112 -3.76 -19.77 1.09
C ILE A 112 -3.76 -20.64 -0.17
N SER A 113 -4.35 -20.15 -1.26
CA SER A 113 -4.42 -20.89 -2.52
C SER A 113 -3.04 -21.05 -3.15
N ARG A 114 -2.19 -20.02 -3.10
CA ARG A 114 -0.79 -20.09 -3.55
C ARG A 114 0.01 -21.11 -2.76
N ASP A 115 -0.09 -21.08 -1.43
CA ASP A 115 0.61 -22.01 -0.54
C ASP A 115 0.16 -23.46 -0.76
N GLY A 116 -1.15 -23.66 -0.99
CA GLY A 116 -1.74 -24.95 -1.35
C GLY A 116 -1.52 -25.38 -2.81
N ARG A 117 -0.83 -24.57 -3.64
CA ARG A 117 -0.67 -24.78 -5.09
C ARG A 117 -2.00 -24.89 -5.87
N ASP A 118 -3.07 -24.36 -5.31
CA ASP A 118 -4.38 -24.18 -5.97
C ASP A 118 -4.34 -22.92 -6.83
N TRP A 119 -3.66 -23.02 -7.97
CA TRP A 119 -3.50 -21.87 -8.87
C TRP A 119 -4.81 -21.47 -9.55
N THR A 120 -5.77 -22.40 -9.68
CA THR A 120 -7.11 -22.11 -10.18
C THR A 120 -7.89 -21.20 -9.23
N GLY A 121 -7.88 -21.49 -7.93
CA GLY A 121 -8.45 -20.61 -6.90
C GLY A 121 -7.71 -19.28 -6.82
N ALA A 122 -6.37 -19.32 -6.80
CA ALA A 122 -5.54 -18.12 -6.80
C ALA A 122 -5.88 -17.17 -7.96
N LEU A 123 -6.10 -17.70 -9.16
CA LEU A 123 -6.48 -16.91 -10.33
C LEU A 123 -7.85 -16.22 -10.16
N ALA A 124 -8.84 -16.93 -9.61
CA ALA A 124 -10.15 -16.35 -9.35
C ALA A 124 -10.08 -15.21 -8.33
N TYR A 125 -9.33 -15.40 -7.24
CA TYR A 125 -9.16 -14.39 -6.20
C TYR A 125 -8.35 -13.18 -6.67
N ALA A 126 -7.25 -13.41 -7.40
CA ALA A 126 -6.44 -12.34 -7.95
C ALA A 126 -7.19 -11.51 -9.00
N LYS A 127 -8.04 -12.14 -9.82
CA LYS A 127 -8.93 -11.42 -10.74
C LYS A 127 -9.91 -10.51 -9.98
N ALA A 128 -10.55 -11.03 -8.93
CA ALA A 128 -11.47 -10.25 -8.10
C ALA A 128 -10.78 -9.07 -7.41
N LEU A 129 -9.49 -9.21 -7.03
CA LEU A 129 -8.68 -8.12 -6.50
C LEU A 129 -8.41 -7.03 -7.54
N VAL A 130 -8.05 -7.41 -8.77
CA VAL A 130 -7.88 -6.44 -9.87
C VAL A 130 -9.18 -5.70 -10.18
N ASP A 131 -10.33 -6.38 -10.14
CA ASP A 131 -11.64 -5.74 -10.34
C ASP A 131 -12.01 -4.80 -9.17
N LEU A 132 -11.46 -5.03 -7.98
CA LEU A 132 -11.66 -4.18 -6.81
C LEU A 132 -10.73 -2.96 -6.81
N GLU A 133 -9.45 -3.17 -7.14
CA GLU A 133 -8.39 -2.17 -7.09
C GLU A 133 -7.61 -2.12 -8.43
N PRO A 134 -8.22 -1.61 -9.52
CA PRO A 134 -7.65 -1.67 -10.87
C PRO A 134 -6.38 -0.83 -11.07
N ASN A 135 -6.02 -0.01 -10.08
CA ASN A 135 -4.84 0.85 -10.09
C ASN A 135 -3.77 0.44 -9.06
N ASP A 136 -3.95 -0.67 -8.33
CA ASP A 136 -2.89 -1.23 -7.50
C ASP A 136 -2.03 -2.21 -8.32
N PHE A 137 -0.75 -1.89 -8.48
CA PHE A 137 0.19 -2.74 -9.20
C PHE A 137 0.36 -4.12 -8.54
N SER A 138 0.19 -4.22 -7.22
CA SER A 138 0.36 -5.48 -6.47
C SER A 138 -0.72 -6.48 -6.88
N CYS A 139 -1.98 -6.02 -6.97
CA CYS A 139 -3.10 -6.82 -7.48
C CYS A 139 -2.85 -7.34 -8.91
N TRP A 140 -2.35 -6.48 -9.81
CA TRP A 140 -2.00 -6.90 -11.17
C TRP A 140 -0.84 -7.89 -11.23
N LEU A 141 0.16 -7.73 -10.36
CA LEU A 141 1.29 -8.65 -10.25
C LEU A 141 0.84 -10.04 -9.78
N ASP A 142 -0.01 -10.09 -8.76
CA ASP A 142 -0.59 -11.34 -8.24
C ASP A 142 -1.48 -12.02 -9.29
N TYR A 143 -2.27 -11.25 -10.06
CA TYR A 143 -3.08 -11.77 -11.14
C TYR A 143 -2.23 -12.33 -12.29
N ALA A 144 -1.15 -11.64 -12.65
CA ALA A 144 -0.21 -12.11 -13.66
C ALA A 144 0.49 -13.41 -13.23
N GLU A 145 0.95 -13.50 -11.98
CA GLU A 145 1.56 -14.71 -11.44
C GLU A 145 0.56 -15.88 -11.45
N ALA A 146 -0.69 -15.64 -11.04
CA ALA A 146 -1.71 -16.67 -11.08
C ALA A 146 -1.98 -17.13 -12.54
N LEU A 147 -2.05 -16.22 -13.51
CA LEU A 147 -2.21 -16.56 -14.92
C LEU A 147 -1.04 -17.43 -15.43
N ASP A 148 0.20 -17.04 -15.14
CA ASP A 148 1.39 -17.75 -15.57
C ASP A 148 1.43 -19.18 -14.99
N ARG A 149 1.09 -19.32 -13.70
CA ARG A 149 1.03 -20.63 -13.03
C ARG A 149 -0.10 -21.53 -13.54
N ASN A 150 -1.14 -20.96 -14.16
CA ASN A 150 -2.17 -21.71 -14.88
C ASN A 150 -1.81 -21.97 -16.35
N GLY A 151 -0.60 -21.63 -16.80
CA GLY A 151 -0.15 -21.82 -18.18
C GLY A 151 -0.73 -20.80 -19.17
N MET A 152 -1.44 -19.78 -18.68
CA MET A 152 -2.04 -18.72 -19.51
C MET A 152 -1.03 -17.62 -19.82
N ARG A 153 0.13 -18.00 -20.38
CA ARG A 153 1.31 -17.12 -20.53
C ARG A 153 1.03 -15.82 -21.28
N GLY A 154 0.34 -15.87 -22.40
CA GLY A 154 0.04 -14.67 -23.20
C GLY A 154 -0.82 -13.64 -22.46
N ASP A 155 -1.71 -14.09 -21.55
CA ASP A 155 -2.49 -13.18 -20.70
C ASP A 155 -1.69 -12.73 -19.49
N ALA A 156 -0.83 -13.59 -18.94
CA ALA A 156 0.10 -13.23 -17.88
C ALA A 156 1.03 -12.08 -18.33
N VAL A 157 1.56 -12.13 -19.55
CA VAL A 157 2.37 -11.04 -20.13
C VAL A 157 1.59 -9.72 -20.12
N LYS A 158 0.33 -9.70 -20.56
CA LYS A 158 -0.51 -8.48 -20.55
C LYS A 158 -0.72 -7.95 -19.13
N ALA A 159 -0.98 -8.83 -18.17
CA ALA A 159 -1.16 -8.46 -16.77
C ALA A 159 0.14 -7.93 -16.15
N TYR A 160 1.29 -8.54 -16.46
CA TYR A 160 2.61 -8.05 -16.05
C TYR A 160 2.94 -6.69 -16.68
N TYR A 161 2.61 -6.46 -17.96
CA TYR A 161 2.71 -5.14 -18.58
C TYR A 161 1.86 -4.11 -17.83
N ARG A 162 0.63 -4.46 -17.45
CA ARG A 162 -0.24 -3.56 -16.68
C ARG A 162 0.38 -3.23 -15.32
N ALA A 163 0.87 -4.22 -14.59
CA ALA A 163 1.57 -4.01 -13.33
C ALA A 163 2.79 -3.08 -13.50
N HIS A 164 3.63 -3.35 -14.51
CA HIS A 164 4.82 -2.53 -14.81
C HIS A 164 4.45 -1.10 -15.23
N SER A 165 3.37 -0.91 -15.99
CA SER A 165 2.91 0.44 -16.38
C SER A 165 2.45 1.29 -15.19
N ILE A 166 1.88 0.66 -14.15
CA ILE A 166 1.44 1.34 -12.92
C ILE A 166 2.66 1.65 -12.03
N ALA A 167 3.61 0.72 -11.94
CA ALA A 167 4.83 0.88 -11.13
C ALA A 167 6.11 0.56 -11.94
N PRO A 168 6.56 1.47 -12.83
CA PRO A 168 7.74 1.24 -13.69
C PRO A 168 9.03 0.99 -12.90
N GLN A 169 9.08 1.56 -11.70
CA GLN A 169 10.19 1.46 -10.74
C GLN A 169 10.21 0.15 -9.93
N SER A 170 9.19 -0.72 -10.05
CA SER A 170 9.15 -1.98 -9.29
C SER A 170 9.99 -3.07 -9.97
N LEU A 171 11.01 -3.59 -9.29
CA LEU A 171 11.81 -4.69 -9.81
C LEU A 171 10.97 -5.95 -9.98
N SER A 172 10.05 -6.23 -9.04
CA SER A 172 9.23 -7.44 -9.10
C SER A 172 8.37 -7.50 -10.36
N ALA A 173 7.77 -6.36 -10.76
CA ALA A 173 6.99 -6.26 -11.99
C ALA A 173 7.88 -6.34 -13.24
N ALA A 174 8.96 -5.56 -13.29
CA ALA A 174 9.86 -5.53 -14.44
C ALA A 174 10.52 -6.89 -14.68
N ARG A 175 11.00 -7.54 -13.61
CA ARG A 175 11.63 -8.85 -13.64
C ARG A 175 10.65 -9.93 -14.11
N SER A 176 9.47 -10.01 -13.51
CA SER A 176 8.49 -11.05 -13.86
C SER A 176 8.02 -10.90 -15.31
N LEU A 177 7.82 -9.67 -15.77
CA LEU A 177 7.56 -9.38 -17.18
C LEU A 177 8.71 -9.83 -18.08
N ALA A 178 9.95 -9.45 -17.76
CA ALA A 178 11.12 -9.79 -18.56
C ALA A 178 11.37 -11.30 -18.65
N TYR A 179 11.18 -12.06 -17.56
CA TYR A 179 11.24 -13.53 -17.61
C TYR A 179 10.17 -14.10 -18.52
N THR A 180 8.92 -13.67 -18.34
CA THR A 180 7.81 -14.23 -19.10
C THR A 180 8.00 -13.93 -20.60
N LEU A 181 8.51 -12.74 -20.94
CA LEU A 181 8.88 -12.39 -22.31
C LEU A 181 10.03 -13.26 -22.85
N SER A 182 11.07 -13.51 -22.06
CA SER A 182 12.19 -14.36 -22.47
C SER A 182 11.77 -15.82 -22.67
N ASP A 183 10.91 -16.34 -21.80
CA ASP A 183 10.29 -17.68 -21.96
C ASP A 183 9.44 -17.78 -23.25
N GLU A 184 8.95 -16.65 -23.77
CA GLU A 184 8.28 -16.54 -25.07
C GLU A 184 9.25 -16.26 -26.25
N ASN A 185 10.57 -16.30 -26.02
CA ASN A 185 11.62 -15.93 -26.97
C ASN A 185 11.59 -14.46 -27.44
N ARG A 186 11.01 -13.56 -26.62
CA ARG A 186 10.90 -12.12 -26.88
C ARG A 186 12.00 -11.35 -26.14
N ASP A 187 13.23 -11.80 -26.32
CA ASP A 187 14.40 -11.32 -25.58
C ASP A 187 14.72 -9.83 -25.80
N ALA A 188 14.37 -9.28 -26.97
CA ALA A 188 14.56 -7.86 -27.24
C ALA A 188 13.65 -6.99 -26.34
N GLU A 189 12.37 -7.38 -26.22
CA GLU A 189 11.40 -6.69 -25.37
C GLU A 189 11.73 -6.87 -23.88
N ALA A 190 12.19 -8.07 -23.49
CA ALA A 190 12.68 -8.31 -22.13
C ALA A 190 13.82 -7.35 -21.74
N ARG A 191 14.78 -7.10 -22.66
CA ARG A 191 15.86 -6.11 -22.44
C ARG A 191 15.32 -4.69 -22.32
N GLU A 192 14.37 -4.32 -23.17
CA GLU A 192 13.75 -3.00 -23.13
C GLU A 192 13.04 -2.75 -21.79
N VAL A 193 12.29 -3.73 -21.27
CA VAL A 193 11.64 -3.64 -19.95
C VAL A 193 12.67 -3.45 -18.84
N LEU A 194 13.76 -4.23 -18.84
CA LEU A 194 14.81 -4.09 -17.83
C LEU A 194 15.55 -2.74 -17.95
N SER A 195 15.82 -2.26 -19.16
CA SER A 195 16.41 -0.94 -19.38
C SER A 195 15.46 0.16 -18.90
N GLY A 196 14.18 0.07 -19.22
CA GLY A 196 13.15 1.00 -18.78
C GLY A 196 13.01 1.04 -17.27
N TYR A 197 13.10 -0.10 -16.58
CA TYR A 197 13.16 -0.17 -15.12
C TYR A 197 14.40 0.55 -14.55
N ILE A 198 15.58 0.35 -15.15
CA ILE A 198 16.81 1.04 -14.75
C ILE A 198 16.67 2.55 -14.96
N ASP A 199 16.12 2.97 -16.11
CA ASP A 199 15.90 4.36 -16.46
C ASP A 199 14.87 5.02 -15.52
N ALA A 200 13.80 4.30 -15.17
CA ALA A 200 12.80 4.76 -14.21
C ALA A 200 13.38 4.94 -12.80
N ASN A 201 14.34 4.11 -12.40
CA ASN A 201 15.08 4.23 -11.14
C ASN A 201 16.32 5.15 -11.25
N ARG A 202 16.50 5.85 -12.37
CA ARG A 202 17.67 6.70 -12.59
C ARG A 202 17.54 8.07 -11.93
N ALA A 203 16.32 8.62 -11.83
CA ALA A 203 16.10 9.95 -11.29
C ALA A 203 15.82 9.88 -9.79
N ALA A 204 16.82 10.18 -8.97
CA ALA A 204 16.66 10.32 -7.53
C ALA A 204 16.40 11.79 -7.17
N GLN A 205 15.43 12.04 -6.30
CA GLN A 205 15.36 13.30 -5.60
C GLN A 205 15.99 13.15 -4.22
N VAL A 206 17.06 13.90 -3.98
CA VAL A 206 17.82 13.86 -2.72
C VAL A 206 17.44 15.05 -1.87
N TYR A 207 16.95 14.78 -0.66
CA TYR A 207 16.45 15.77 0.27
C TYR A 207 17.27 15.77 1.55
N ALA A 208 17.59 16.94 2.08
CA ALA A 208 18.12 17.07 3.44
C ALA A 208 17.04 17.63 4.39
N TYR A 209 16.92 16.97 5.54
CA TYR A 209 16.08 17.34 6.67
C TYR A 209 16.96 17.47 7.92
N HIS A 210 16.67 18.44 8.77
CA HIS A 210 17.36 18.60 10.05
C HIS A 210 16.36 18.61 11.21
N ALA A 211 16.84 18.28 12.40
CA ALA A 211 16.13 18.53 13.65
C ALA A 211 17.04 19.31 14.61
N VAL A 212 16.46 20.29 15.28
CA VAL A 212 17.06 21.06 16.38
C VAL A 212 16.33 20.69 17.68
N SER A 213 16.91 21.01 18.85
CA SER A 213 16.33 20.67 20.16
C SER A 213 14.83 20.99 20.24
N GLY A 214 14.01 19.96 20.47
CA GLY A 214 12.55 20.10 20.63
C GLY A 214 11.72 20.10 19.33
N GLU A 215 12.34 19.97 18.15
CA GLU A 215 11.64 19.84 16.86
C GLU A 215 11.63 18.39 16.36
N ASP A 216 10.48 17.94 15.86
CA ASP A 216 10.36 16.69 15.10
C ASP A 216 10.85 16.89 13.65
N PHE A 217 11.47 15.86 13.07
CA PHE A 217 11.93 15.84 11.67
C PHE A 217 10.84 16.20 10.64
N SER A 218 9.56 16.14 11.01
CA SER A 218 8.40 16.17 10.11
C SER A 218 8.11 17.53 9.47
N LYS A 219 8.77 18.63 9.88
CA LYS A 219 8.37 20.00 9.46
C LYS A 219 9.39 20.84 8.67
N SER A 220 10.64 20.40 8.48
CA SER A 220 11.65 21.26 7.83
C SER A 220 12.42 20.54 6.71
N ARG A 221 11.91 20.64 5.47
CA ARG A 221 12.69 20.37 4.25
C ARG A 221 13.59 21.56 4.00
N VAL A 222 14.89 21.32 3.85
CA VAL A 222 15.89 22.38 3.89
C VAL A 222 16.55 22.59 2.52
N GLY A 223 16.78 21.49 1.80
CA GLY A 223 17.34 21.51 0.46
C GLY A 223 16.96 20.27 -0.33
N ALA A 224 16.89 20.41 -1.65
CA ALA A 224 16.70 19.30 -2.56
C ALA A 224 17.62 19.41 -3.76
N ALA A 225 18.14 18.27 -4.18
CA ALA A 225 18.91 18.13 -5.42
C ALA A 225 18.32 16.98 -6.22
N THR A 226 18.11 17.19 -7.52
CA THR A 226 17.83 16.09 -8.44
C THR A 226 19.15 15.50 -8.89
N ALA A 227 19.29 14.19 -8.77
CA ALA A 227 20.50 13.50 -9.18
C ALA A 227 20.15 12.32 -10.09
N VAL A 228 20.96 12.13 -11.12
CA VAL A 228 20.84 11.01 -12.05
C VAL A 228 21.78 9.92 -11.56
N ILE A 229 21.23 8.82 -11.08
CA ILE A 229 21.97 7.63 -10.65
C ILE A 229 22.60 6.96 -11.86
N THR A 230 23.92 6.76 -11.85
CA THR A 230 24.64 6.20 -13.01
C THR A 230 25.20 4.79 -12.79
N GLY A 231 24.96 4.19 -11.62
CA GLY A 231 25.66 2.95 -11.24
C GLY A 231 27.17 3.15 -10.99
N ARG A 232 27.63 4.40 -10.92
CA ARG A 232 29.01 4.79 -10.62
C ARG A 232 29.05 5.60 -9.34
N ARG A 233 30.26 5.79 -8.83
CA ARG A 233 30.50 6.59 -7.61
C ARG A 233 30.12 8.04 -7.88
N GLN A 234 29.20 8.55 -7.08
CA GLN A 234 28.64 9.90 -7.23
C GLN A 234 28.59 10.61 -5.89
N THR A 235 28.76 11.92 -5.95
CA THR A 235 28.68 12.80 -4.78
C THR A 235 27.37 13.59 -4.84
N PHE A 236 26.52 13.41 -3.84
CA PHE A 236 25.25 14.10 -3.67
C PHE A 236 25.42 15.19 -2.62
N ARG A 237 25.07 16.44 -2.96
CA ARG A 237 25.28 17.61 -2.08
C ARG A 237 24.02 18.44 -1.87
N PRO A 238 22.98 17.92 -1.17
CA PRO A 238 21.84 18.75 -0.81
C PRO A 238 22.26 19.91 0.11
N PRO A 239 21.80 21.14 -0.14
CA PRO A 239 22.09 22.29 0.71
C PRO A 239 21.30 22.21 2.03
N VAL A 240 21.85 22.82 3.08
CA VAL A 240 21.23 22.89 4.42
C VAL A 240 21.19 24.32 4.95
N ALA A 241 22.29 25.08 4.86
CA ALA A 241 22.38 26.48 5.29
C ALA A 241 21.75 26.79 6.68
N ARG A 242 22.07 26.01 7.72
CA ARG A 242 21.55 26.20 9.10
C ARG A 242 22.54 25.80 10.18
N ALA A 243 22.45 26.43 11.35
CA ALA A 243 23.22 26.10 12.57
C ALA A 243 22.30 25.51 13.67
N GLY A 244 22.89 24.97 14.74
CA GLY A 244 22.12 24.41 15.86
C GLY A 244 21.57 23.00 15.58
N ILE A 245 22.10 22.29 14.59
CA ILE A 245 21.55 21.02 14.13
C ILE A 245 22.03 19.90 15.04
N GLU A 246 21.09 19.18 15.65
CA GLU A 246 21.40 18.03 16.51
C GLU A 246 21.34 16.72 15.73
N ARG A 247 20.38 16.59 14.82
CA ARG A 247 20.18 15.39 14.01
C ARG A 247 19.88 15.76 12.58
N MET A 248 20.31 14.92 11.66
CA MET A 248 20.06 15.10 10.24
C MET A 248 19.54 13.83 9.61
N ARG A 249 18.73 13.99 8.55
CA ARG A 249 18.23 12.92 7.71
C ARG A 249 18.33 13.29 6.24
N ILE A 250 18.80 12.35 5.42
CA ILE A 250 18.89 12.49 3.97
C ILE A 250 17.98 11.46 3.33
N ASP A 251 16.98 11.91 2.58
CA ASP A 251 16.02 11.03 1.91
C ASP A 251 16.35 11.00 0.40
N PHE A 252 16.55 9.82 -0.15
CA PHE A 252 16.63 9.58 -1.59
C PHE A 252 15.30 8.99 -2.04
N ARG A 253 14.49 9.83 -2.69
CA ARG A 253 13.14 9.47 -3.14
C ARG A 253 13.14 8.97 -4.57
N GLY A 254 12.22 8.05 -4.84
CA GLY A 254 12.06 7.45 -6.18
C GLY A 254 13.10 6.38 -6.50
N LEU A 255 13.86 5.91 -5.51
CA LEU A 255 14.76 4.77 -5.63
C LEU A 255 14.14 3.57 -4.94
N ILE A 256 13.85 2.50 -5.69
CA ILE A 256 13.29 1.25 -5.17
C ILE A 256 14.14 0.07 -5.65
N ASP A 257 14.28 -0.96 -4.82
CA ASP A 257 15.01 -2.19 -5.16
C ASP A 257 16.47 -1.95 -5.60
N MET A 258 17.16 -1.01 -4.93
CA MET A 258 18.56 -0.65 -5.17
C MET A 258 19.50 -1.25 -4.12
N GLU A 259 20.69 -1.65 -4.54
CA GLU A 259 21.85 -1.88 -3.68
C GLU A 259 22.67 -0.59 -3.58
N VAL A 260 23.10 -0.23 -2.38
CA VAL A 260 23.80 1.03 -2.12
C VAL A 260 25.12 0.76 -1.41
N GLU A 261 26.18 1.34 -1.94
CA GLU A 261 27.50 1.34 -1.33
C GLU A 261 27.86 2.77 -0.93
N ILE A 262 28.00 3.02 0.37
CA ILE A 262 28.27 4.35 0.92
C ILE A 262 29.75 4.45 1.25
N TYR A 263 30.46 5.34 0.56
CA TYR A 263 31.90 5.52 0.73
C TYR A 263 32.21 6.53 1.84
N SER A 264 31.49 7.64 1.85
CA SER A 264 31.67 8.69 2.85
C SER A 264 30.43 9.56 2.99
N ILE A 265 30.25 10.11 4.17
CA ILE A 265 29.32 11.21 4.42
C ILE A 265 30.13 12.34 5.04
N SER A 266 29.95 13.56 4.55
CA SER A 266 30.71 14.71 5.02
C SER A 266 29.84 15.93 5.22
N ILE A 267 30.09 16.65 6.30
CA ILE A 267 29.44 17.91 6.63
C ILE A 267 30.31 19.06 6.11
N ILE A 268 29.71 19.95 5.32
CA ILE A 268 30.39 21.12 4.77
C ILE A 268 29.98 22.34 5.59
N THR A 269 30.94 22.96 6.26
CA THR A 269 30.78 24.26 6.92
C THR A 269 31.47 25.36 6.09
N PRO A 270 31.32 26.65 6.42
CA PRO A 270 32.08 27.71 5.76
C PRO A 270 33.60 27.53 5.83
N ASP A 271 34.09 26.93 6.92
CA ASP A 271 35.51 26.90 7.25
C ASP A 271 36.19 25.55 6.93
N ALA A 272 35.44 24.45 6.92
CA ALA A 272 35.99 23.11 6.76
C ALA A 272 34.98 22.07 6.26
N THR A 273 35.49 20.89 5.90
CA THR A 273 34.69 19.69 5.60
C THR A 273 35.02 18.60 6.59
N PHE A 274 34.02 18.03 7.23
CA PHE A 274 34.17 17.00 8.27
C PHE A 274 33.59 15.68 7.77
N VAL A 275 34.40 14.63 7.72
CA VAL A 275 33.92 13.28 7.37
C VAL A 275 33.31 12.64 8.62
N LEU A 276 32.09 12.12 8.50
CA LEU A 276 31.40 11.45 9.59
C LEU A 276 31.88 9.99 9.73
N PRO A 277 32.15 9.53 10.96
CA PRO A 277 32.43 8.12 11.23
C PRO A 277 31.23 7.24 10.89
N ALA A 278 31.47 6.02 10.42
CA ALA A 278 30.40 5.08 10.06
C ALA A 278 29.50 4.73 11.26
N GLU A 279 30.02 4.77 12.50
CA GLU A 279 29.27 4.47 13.72
C GLU A 279 28.22 5.53 14.08
N THR A 280 28.32 6.73 13.48
CA THR A 280 27.35 7.82 13.72
C THR A 280 26.05 7.65 12.92
N LEU A 281 26.02 6.69 12.00
CA LEU A 281 24.87 6.41 11.13
C LEU A 281 23.87 5.47 11.81
N ASP A 282 22.64 5.94 11.95
CA ASP A 282 21.53 5.15 12.50
C ASP A 282 20.83 4.34 11.39
N LEU A 283 21.56 3.44 10.72
CA LEU A 283 21.07 2.78 9.50
C LEU A 283 19.92 1.80 9.76
N ALA A 284 19.92 1.15 10.92
CA ALA A 284 18.93 0.12 11.28
C ALA A 284 17.53 0.72 11.48
N THR A 285 17.44 1.91 12.07
CA THR A 285 16.17 2.61 12.30
C THR A 285 15.48 3.04 11.00
N PHE A 286 16.23 3.13 9.89
CA PHE A 286 15.72 3.61 8.60
C PHE A 286 15.56 2.53 7.53
N GLY A 287 15.58 1.25 7.91
CA GLY A 287 15.23 0.14 7.00
C GLY A 287 16.33 -0.26 6.00
N LEU A 288 17.58 0.11 6.27
CA LEU A 288 18.74 -0.37 5.52
C LEU A 288 19.31 -1.63 6.18
N LYS A 289 19.47 -2.70 5.40
CA LYS A 289 20.06 -3.96 5.87
C LYS A 289 21.52 -4.05 5.44
N PRO A 290 22.48 -4.25 6.36
CA PRO A 290 23.87 -4.43 5.99
C PRO A 290 24.05 -5.75 5.22
N THR A 291 24.72 -5.69 4.08
CA THR A 291 25.03 -6.86 3.24
C THR A 291 26.54 -7.05 3.02
N GLY A 292 27.36 -6.11 3.49
CA GLY A 292 28.82 -6.18 3.45
C GLY A 292 29.47 -4.95 4.08
N VAL A 293 30.79 -4.83 3.93
CA VAL A 293 31.53 -3.64 4.36
C VAL A 293 31.03 -2.44 3.54
N ASN A 294 30.50 -1.42 4.20
CA ASN A 294 29.94 -0.20 3.59
C ASN A 294 28.80 -0.42 2.57
N ARG A 295 28.20 -1.61 2.59
CA ARG A 295 27.20 -2.04 1.61
C ARG A 295 25.88 -2.36 2.30
N TYR A 296 24.82 -1.78 1.76
CA TYR A 296 23.50 -1.81 2.35
C TYR A 296 22.44 -2.09 1.28
N GLU A 297 21.42 -2.83 1.67
CA GLU A 297 20.24 -3.11 0.87
C GLU A 297 19.05 -2.32 1.42
N LEU A 298 18.27 -1.72 0.51
CA LEU A 298 17.01 -1.08 0.85
C LEU A 298 15.93 -2.14 1.08
N ALA A 299 15.48 -2.30 2.33
CA ALA A 299 14.44 -3.27 2.65
C ALA A 299 13.04 -2.66 2.47
N GLY A 300 12.43 -2.83 1.29
CA GLY A 300 11.00 -2.62 1.09
C GLY A 300 10.61 -1.58 0.03
N LYS A 301 9.31 -1.22 -0.02
CA LYS A 301 8.67 -0.34 -1.02
C LYS A 301 8.87 1.18 -0.77
N GLY A 302 9.84 1.59 0.05
CA GLY A 302 9.95 2.97 0.56
C GLY A 302 11.18 3.74 0.09
N ASP A 303 11.18 5.06 0.28
CA ASP A 303 12.35 5.93 0.03
C ASP A 303 13.54 5.51 0.90
N MET A 304 14.77 5.58 0.37
CA MET A 304 15.97 5.39 1.18
C MET A 304 16.17 6.58 2.11
N ARG A 305 16.43 6.32 3.40
CA ARG A 305 16.69 7.37 4.40
C ARG A 305 17.99 7.08 5.12
N LEU A 306 18.86 8.09 5.20
CA LEU A 306 20.09 8.06 5.97
C LEU A 306 19.96 9.06 7.11
N GLY A 307 19.88 8.59 8.35
CA GLY A 307 19.86 9.45 9.53
C GLY A 307 21.13 9.33 10.36
N PHE A 308 21.55 10.44 10.94
CA PHE A 308 22.69 10.48 11.87
C PHE A 308 22.55 11.63 12.86
N THR A 309 23.18 11.46 14.02
CA THR A 309 23.30 12.51 15.05
C THR A 309 24.55 13.32 14.77
N MET A 310 24.45 14.64 14.88
CA MET A 310 25.57 15.55 14.66
C MET A 310 26.59 15.41 15.79
N PRO A 311 27.89 15.30 15.48
CA PRO A 311 28.95 15.38 16.48
C PRO A 311 28.83 16.68 17.29
N ALA A 312 29.11 16.62 18.60
CA ALA A 312 28.93 17.76 19.51
C ALA A 312 29.61 19.05 19.02
N GLU A 313 30.79 18.91 18.41
CA GLU A 313 31.59 20.01 17.85
C GLU A 313 30.90 20.73 16.68
N LEU A 314 30.00 20.06 15.96
CA LEU A 314 29.29 20.58 14.79
C LEU A 314 27.86 21.02 15.11
N GLN A 315 27.35 20.77 16.31
CA GLN A 315 25.97 21.12 16.68
C GLN A 315 25.76 22.64 16.70
N THR A 316 26.79 23.43 17.01
CA THR A 316 26.73 24.90 17.01
C THR A 316 27.21 25.53 15.71
N ALA A 317 27.83 24.74 14.81
CA ALA A 317 28.41 25.23 13.57
C ALA A 317 27.33 25.55 12.52
N SER A 318 27.60 26.52 11.66
CA SER A 318 26.78 26.76 10.46
C SER A 318 27.08 25.70 9.41
N ILE A 319 26.06 24.95 9.01
CA ILE A 319 26.19 23.89 8.00
C ILE A 319 25.71 24.42 6.66
N LEU A 320 26.58 24.43 5.65
CA LEU A 320 26.25 24.84 4.29
C LEU A 320 25.52 23.72 3.54
N ALA A 321 26.08 22.51 3.57
CA ALA A 321 25.56 21.36 2.86
C ALA A 321 26.04 20.06 3.51
N VAL A 322 25.44 18.94 3.11
CA VAL A 322 25.96 17.61 3.41
C VAL A 322 26.29 16.91 2.11
N SER A 323 27.45 16.27 2.08
CA SER A 323 27.96 15.51 0.97
C SER A 323 27.81 14.03 1.28
N VAL A 324 27.09 13.29 0.44
CA VAL A 324 27.04 11.83 0.48
C VAL A 324 27.74 11.30 -0.74
N GLU A 325 28.75 10.47 -0.54
CA GLU A 325 29.43 9.79 -1.63
C GLU A 325 29.02 8.33 -1.67
N ALA A 326 28.31 7.93 -2.72
CA ALA A 326 27.74 6.60 -2.82
C ALA A 326 27.66 6.10 -4.26
N VAL A 327 27.60 4.78 -4.40
CA VAL A 327 27.21 4.09 -5.64
C VAL A 327 25.83 3.49 -5.39
N PHE A 328 24.89 3.79 -6.29
CA PHE A 328 23.57 3.19 -6.30
C PHE A 328 23.47 2.27 -7.50
N THR A 329 23.24 0.98 -7.24
CA THR A 329 23.18 -0.05 -8.27
C THR A 329 21.77 -0.64 -8.26
N PRO A 330 21.02 -0.59 -9.36
CA PRO A 330 19.78 -1.35 -9.48
C PRO A 330 20.10 -2.82 -9.25
N LYS A 331 19.31 -3.51 -8.42
CA LYS A 331 19.53 -4.93 -8.17
C LYS A 331 19.35 -5.67 -9.51
N PRO A 332 20.42 -6.26 -10.09
CA PRO A 332 20.25 -7.02 -11.31
C PRO A 332 19.40 -8.26 -10.97
N PRO A 333 18.44 -8.66 -11.82
CA PRO A 333 17.84 -9.97 -11.68
C PRO A 333 18.97 -11.02 -11.75
N PRO A 334 19.05 -11.98 -10.80
CA PRO A 334 20.22 -12.86 -10.62
C PRO A 334 20.67 -13.60 -11.89
N ASP A 335 19.75 -13.86 -12.81
CA ASP A 335 19.86 -14.62 -14.06
C ASP A 335 19.65 -13.78 -15.33
N LEU A 336 19.17 -12.53 -15.23
CA LEU A 336 19.02 -11.61 -16.38
C LEU A 336 20.21 -10.64 -16.51
N SER A 337 21.28 -10.84 -15.72
CA SER A 337 22.52 -10.06 -15.84
C SER A 337 23.14 -10.13 -17.25
N GLY A 338 22.96 -11.26 -17.96
CA GLY A 338 23.35 -11.44 -19.37
C GLY A 338 22.48 -10.66 -20.37
N PHE A 339 21.22 -10.34 -20.02
CA PHE A 339 20.34 -9.52 -20.84
C PHE A 339 20.72 -8.04 -20.78
N ILE A 340 21.11 -7.58 -19.59
CA ILE A 340 21.50 -6.17 -19.33
C ILE A 340 22.88 -5.85 -19.93
N ARG A 341 23.80 -6.83 -19.95
CA ARG A 341 25.19 -6.64 -20.41
C ARG A 341 25.47 -7.12 -21.84
N GLY A 342 24.44 -7.25 -22.68
CA GLY A 342 24.59 -7.82 -24.03
C GLY A 342 25.54 -7.02 -24.95
N SER A 343 26.70 -7.64 -25.22
CA SER A 343 27.76 -7.41 -26.24
C SER A 343 28.48 -6.06 -26.29
#